data_AF-A0A8J7MVX4-F1
#
_entry.id   AF-A0A8J7MVX4-F1
#
_cell.length_a   1.000
_cell.length_b   1.000
_cell.length_c   1.000
_cell.angle_alpha   90.00
_cell.angle_beta   90.00
_cell.angle_gamma   90.00
#
_symmetry.space_group_name_H-M   'P 1'
#
loop_
_entity.id
_entity.type
_entity.pdbx_description
1 polymer ?
#
loop_
_entity_poly.entity_id
_entity_poly.type
_entity_poly.pdbx_seq_one_letter_code
_entity_poly.pdbx_strand_id
1 'polypeptide(L)'
;MKLYKILSTAALGLSLGLTFASCADDNGSNPVLHMPDSFTLNTPALAGNAYDLKNTTDSITFTWSQPDYGGMPLVTNYKLQYVVSKDGSEVVTDADGKLKFADNAEVKEYDEGKTKCEYKLAPADVDLLLLRELGVKRADAVPSSVNVYYRLSAQTTSTSKVYSNIVKVTYLPYYQRMEIAEPVTWYLLGSCFGDGSWGDALITATMPLYLTGDSYDEDTGYGTVSWTGYLPAGSTFKLRGSLTDNWFTQIGQGAKFGSFTINDRGSANISPIENGIYNLTIDTKAVANGDANGISITKIDDVPAYGQLYLNGSFNNWGDGIALTPVNTMVGANNHDWYTRIHLPAATELKFQANNWGMEIGSKYAETPSCKSGYYGVGVKSGGGNISIKSEADYLVVVNDITGAFRFIKE
;
A
#
# COMPACT_ATOMS: atom_id res chain seq x y z
N MET A 1 13.00 4.36 51.56
CA MET A 1 13.95 3.27 51.87
C MET A 1 13.19 1.95 51.90
N LYS A 2 13.33 1.13 50.86
CA LYS A 2 12.87 -0.26 50.87
C LYS A 2 14.02 -1.12 50.35
N LEU A 3 14.74 -1.75 51.29
CA LEU A 3 15.70 -2.79 50.99
C LEU A 3 14.94 -4.10 50.76
N TYR A 4 15.21 -4.77 49.65
CA TYR A 4 14.75 -6.14 49.42
C TYR A 4 15.94 -7.09 49.64
N LYS A 5 15.86 -7.89 50.73
CA LYS A 5 16.78 -9.00 50.99
C LYS A 5 16.29 -10.22 50.21
N ILE A 6 17.15 -10.82 49.39
CA ILE A 6 16.87 -12.11 48.74
C ILE A 6 17.48 -13.22 49.61
N LEU A 7 16.62 -14.10 50.13
CA LEU A 7 17.02 -15.31 50.85
C LEU A 7 17.41 -16.44 49.89
N SER A 8 18.33 -17.26 50.38
CA SER A 8 19.00 -18.39 49.76
C SER A 8 18.11 -19.58 49.41
N THR A 9 18.37 -20.20 48.27
CA THR A 9 18.07 -21.61 48.00
C THR A 9 19.18 -22.23 47.14
N ALA A 10 20.10 -22.96 47.78
CA ALA A 10 20.93 -23.96 47.11
C ALA A 10 21.29 -25.05 48.14
N ALA A 11 20.63 -26.21 48.02
CA ALA A 11 20.93 -27.39 48.82
C ALA A 11 22.01 -28.25 48.12
N LEU A 12 23.20 -28.21 48.71
CA LEU A 12 24.09 -29.31 49.08
C LEU A 12 24.29 -30.51 48.12
N GLY A 13 25.51 -30.62 47.58
CA GLY A 13 26.17 -31.88 47.20
C GLY A 13 27.67 -31.80 47.53
N LEU A 14 28.13 -32.58 48.53
CA LEU A 14 29.52 -32.71 49.01
C LEU A 14 30.43 -33.33 47.91
N SER A 15 31.74 -33.05 47.75
CA SER A 15 32.85 -33.11 48.73
C SER A 15 34.21 -32.75 48.07
N LEU A 16 35.23 -32.51 48.92
CA LEU A 16 36.69 -32.35 48.69
C LEU A 16 37.28 -30.93 48.53
N GLY A 17 37.57 -30.30 49.68
CA GLY A 17 38.95 -30.22 50.16
C GLY A 17 39.90 -29.14 49.63
N LEU A 18 39.72 -27.90 50.13
CA LEU A 18 40.77 -26.95 50.55
C LEU A 18 41.75 -26.36 49.51
N THR A 19 41.48 -25.14 49.07
CA THR A 19 42.24 -23.94 49.52
C THR A 19 41.33 -22.71 49.44
N PHE A 20 40.67 -22.39 50.55
CA PHE A 20 40.09 -21.07 50.71
C PHE A 20 41.23 -20.09 51.00
N ALA A 21 41.73 -19.43 49.96
CA ALA A 21 42.04 -18.02 50.11
C ALA A 21 40.69 -17.33 50.30
N SER A 22 40.24 -17.32 51.56
CA SER A 22 39.21 -16.43 52.03
C SER A 22 39.63 -15.03 51.59
N CYS A 23 38.89 -14.41 50.67
CA CYS A 23 38.81 -12.96 50.65
C CYS A 23 38.14 -12.56 51.97
N ALA A 24 38.96 -12.55 53.02
CA ALA A 24 38.64 -11.94 54.30
C ALA A 24 38.64 -10.43 54.06
N ASP A 25 37.54 -9.97 53.49
CA ASP A 25 36.95 -8.64 53.64
C ASP A 25 35.65 -8.63 52.81
N ASP A 26 34.61 -9.30 53.31
CA ASP A 26 33.24 -8.82 53.06
C ASP A 26 33.09 -7.51 53.83
N ASN A 27 33.62 -6.44 53.24
CA ASN A 27 33.57 -5.06 53.71
C ASN A 27 32.12 -4.51 53.67
N GLY A 28 31.08 -5.34 53.88
CA GLY A 28 29.67 -4.92 53.80
C GLY A 28 29.29 -4.19 52.50
N SER A 29 30.17 -4.20 51.49
CA SER A 29 30.14 -3.40 50.28
C SER A 29 29.57 -4.28 49.17
N ASN A 30 28.40 -4.85 49.46
CA ASN A 30 27.61 -5.49 48.44
C ASN A 30 27.14 -4.39 47.47
N PRO A 31 27.31 -4.56 46.15
CA PRO A 31 26.80 -3.60 45.19
C PRO A 31 25.29 -3.43 45.39
N VAL A 32 24.86 -2.20 45.66
CA VAL A 32 23.45 -1.85 45.83
C VAL A 32 22.94 -1.34 44.50
N LEU A 33 21.87 -1.97 43.99
CA LEU A 33 21.18 -1.49 42.81
C LEU A 33 20.63 -0.09 43.07
N HIS A 34 21.17 0.90 42.38
CA HIS A 34 20.64 2.25 42.34
C HIS A 34 19.78 2.42 41.09
N MET A 35 18.58 2.98 41.23
CA MET A 35 17.74 3.31 40.07
C MET A 35 17.91 4.80 39.79
N PRO A 36 18.53 5.20 38.65
CA PRO A 36 18.65 6.61 38.32
C PRO A 36 17.29 7.18 37.90
N ASP A 37 17.06 8.46 38.18
CA ASP A 37 15.84 9.16 37.77
C ASP A 37 15.75 9.33 36.24
N SER A 38 16.91 9.49 35.59
CA SER A 38 17.05 9.59 34.15
C SER A 38 18.46 9.23 33.68
N PHE A 39 18.67 9.14 32.37
CA PHE A 39 19.97 8.96 31.73
C PHE A 39 20.07 9.79 30.46
N THR A 40 21.26 9.83 29.84
CA THR A 40 21.51 10.70 28.70
C THR A 40 21.33 9.97 27.37
N LEU A 41 20.39 10.44 26.57
CA LEU A 41 20.34 10.23 25.13
C LEU A 41 21.12 11.37 24.45
N ASN A 42 22.17 11.01 23.71
CA ASN A 42 22.98 11.98 23.00
C ASN A 42 22.21 12.55 21.81
N THR A 43 22.44 13.83 21.55
CA THR A 43 21.89 14.51 20.37
C THR A 43 22.61 14.02 19.11
N PRO A 44 21.91 13.49 18.10
CA PRO A 44 22.54 13.05 16.85
C PRO A 44 23.35 14.16 16.18
N ALA A 45 24.41 13.82 15.45
CA ALA A 45 25.43 14.76 14.95
C ALA A 45 24.86 15.95 14.14
N LEU A 46 23.79 15.74 13.37
CA LEU A 46 23.14 16.79 12.58
C LEU A 46 21.88 17.37 13.22
N ALA A 47 21.52 17.04 14.46
CA ALA A 47 20.27 17.53 15.06
C ALA A 47 20.28 19.05 15.39
N GLY A 48 21.45 19.71 15.34
CA GLY A 48 21.54 21.18 15.33
C GLY A 48 21.14 21.81 13.97
N ASN A 49 21.05 20.99 12.92
CA ASN A 49 20.55 21.31 11.58
C ASN A 49 19.33 20.42 11.26
N ALA A 50 18.71 20.62 10.09
CA ALA A 50 17.69 19.70 9.60
C ALA A 50 18.33 18.55 8.80
N TYR A 51 17.86 17.33 9.02
CA TYR A 51 18.18 16.19 8.16
C TYR A 51 17.37 16.26 6.88
N ASP A 52 18.04 16.50 5.76
CA ASP A 52 17.43 16.36 4.43
C ASP A 52 17.27 14.87 4.11
N LEU A 53 16.05 14.34 4.28
CA LEU A 53 15.80 12.90 4.15
C LEU A 53 15.99 12.39 2.72
N LYS A 54 15.93 13.27 1.72
CA LYS A 54 16.16 12.91 0.31
C LYS A 54 17.64 12.72 0.01
N ASN A 55 18.48 13.58 0.59
CA ASN A 55 19.91 13.62 0.29
C ASN A 55 20.80 12.96 1.36
N THR A 56 20.24 12.61 2.53
CA THR A 56 20.96 11.89 3.57
C THR A 56 21.07 10.41 3.20
N THR A 57 22.29 9.93 2.97
CA THR A 57 22.56 8.51 2.66
C THR A 57 22.97 7.69 3.88
N ASP A 58 23.52 8.34 4.90
CA ASP A 58 23.97 7.70 6.14
C ASP A 58 22.81 7.54 7.13
N SER A 59 22.91 6.54 8.01
CA SER A 59 21.92 6.32 9.06
C SER A 59 21.89 7.45 10.09
N ILE A 60 20.69 7.87 10.49
CA ILE A 60 20.48 8.76 11.64
C ILE A 60 20.77 7.95 12.90
N THR A 61 21.86 8.29 13.59
CA THR A 61 22.39 7.47 14.70
C THR A 61 22.11 8.12 16.05
N PHE A 62 21.39 7.40 16.91
CA PHE A 62 21.16 7.72 18.31
C PHE A 62 22.10 6.90 19.18
N THR A 63 22.79 7.55 20.12
CA THR A 63 23.71 6.90 21.06
C THR A 63 23.40 7.33 22.49
N TRP A 64 23.74 6.48 23.44
CA TRP A 64 23.54 6.76 24.87
C TRP A 64 24.60 6.06 25.70
N SER A 65 24.65 6.36 26.99
CA SER A 65 25.34 5.52 27.97
C SER A 65 24.30 4.74 28.77
N GLN A 66 24.67 3.55 29.22
CA GLN A 66 23.82 2.76 30.11
C GLN A 66 23.44 3.60 31.35
N PRO A 67 22.18 3.54 31.82
CA PRO A 67 21.80 4.20 33.06
C PRO A 67 22.72 3.76 34.21
N ASP A 68 23.14 4.71 35.06
CA ASP A 68 24.01 4.39 36.18
C ASP A 68 23.25 3.63 37.27
N TYR A 69 23.36 2.30 37.21
CA TYR A 69 22.76 1.38 38.16
C TYR A 69 23.58 1.21 39.45
N GLY A 70 24.41 2.20 39.80
CA GLY A 70 25.36 2.13 40.93
C GLY A 70 26.62 1.36 40.56
N GLY A 71 27.07 1.48 39.31
CA GLY A 71 28.23 0.74 38.78
C GLY A 71 27.99 -0.74 38.48
N MET A 72 26.74 -1.23 38.57
CA MET A 72 26.39 -2.62 38.26
C MET A 72 26.24 -2.85 36.74
N PRO A 73 26.95 -3.83 36.15
CA PRO A 73 26.81 -4.15 34.72
C PRO A 73 25.55 -5.00 34.50
N LEU A 74 24.40 -4.34 34.33
CA LEU A 74 23.13 -5.03 34.08
C LEU A 74 22.90 -5.23 32.58
N VAL A 75 22.20 -6.30 32.21
CA VAL A 75 21.67 -6.42 30.85
C VAL A 75 20.42 -5.54 30.77
N THR A 76 20.48 -4.51 29.92
CA THR A 76 19.40 -3.53 29.76
C THR A 76 18.85 -3.60 28.34
N ASN A 77 17.53 -3.68 28.22
CA ASN A 77 16.82 -3.51 26.97
C ASN A 77 16.41 -2.05 26.80
N TYR A 78 16.68 -1.51 25.62
CA TYR A 78 16.37 -0.15 25.25
C TYR A 78 15.36 -0.13 24.11
N LYS A 79 14.35 0.75 24.21
CA LYS A 79 13.41 1.00 23.11
C LYS A 79 13.35 2.49 22.83
N LEU A 80 13.52 2.85 21.56
CA LEU A 80 13.46 4.24 21.09
C LEU A 80 12.00 4.65 20.98
N GLN A 81 11.65 5.74 21.64
CA GLN A 81 10.32 6.33 21.62
C GLN A 81 10.38 7.66 20.90
N TYR A 82 9.29 8.01 20.22
CA TYR A 82 9.19 9.24 19.46
C TYR A 82 7.79 9.86 19.54
N VAL A 83 7.75 11.16 19.30
CA VAL A 83 6.55 11.96 19.11
C VAL A 83 6.78 12.86 17.90
N VAL A 84 5.91 12.75 16.90
CA VAL A 84 5.89 13.67 15.74
C VAL A 84 5.12 14.91 16.13
N SER A 85 5.76 16.08 16.02
CA SER A 85 5.11 17.34 16.38
C SER A 85 4.23 17.83 15.24
N LYS A 86 2.95 18.05 15.52
CA LYS A 86 1.95 18.54 14.58
C LYS A 86 1.70 20.02 14.78
N ASP A 87 1.57 20.46 16.03
CA ASP A 87 1.31 21.87 16.39
C ASP A 87 2.24 22.42 17.49
N GLY A 88 3.15 21.59 18.02
CA GLY A 88 4.12 21.99 19.05
C GLY A 88 3.61 21.80 20.49
N SER A 89 2.37 21.34 20.68
CA SER A 89 1.79 21.10 22.01
C SER A 89 2.25 19.79 22.65
N GLU A 90 2.90 18.91 21.89
CA GLU A 90 3.19 17.55 22.33
C GLU A 90 4.40 17.43 23.28
N VAL A 91 5.16 18.53 23.44
CA VAL A 91 6.28 18.63 24.36
C VAL A 91 6.14 19.89 25.21
N VAL A 92 6.22 19.71 26.52
CA VAL A 92 6.19 20.78 27.52
C VAL A 92 7.52 20.87 28.24
N THR A 93 7.76 21.98 28.92
CA THR A 93 8.90 22.14 29.82
C THR A 93 8.43 22.00 31.26
N ASP A 94 9.09 21.18 32.05
CA ASP A 94 8.78 21.02 33.48
C ASP A 94 9.32 22.20 34.32
N ALA A 95 9.06 22.16 35.62
CA ALA A 95 9.49 23.21 36.56
C ALA A 95 11.02 23.38 36.65
N ASP A 96 11.78 22.36 36.27
CA ASP A 96 13.25 22.34 36.29
C ASP A 96 13.86 22.72 34.92
N GLY A 97 13.04 23.13 33.95
CA GLY A 97 13.50 23.52 32.62
C GLY A 97 13.78 22.33 31.68
N LYS A 98 13.35 21.11 32.03
CA LYS A 98 13.56 19.92 31.20
C LYS A 98 12.35 19.64 30.31
N LEU A 99 12.61 19.13 29.11
CA LEU A 99 11.54 18.70 28.21
C LEU A 99 10.85 17.45 28.75
N LYS A 100 9.52 17.43 28.68
CA LYS A 100 8.65 16.30 28.99
C LYS A 100 7.62 16.17 27.87
N PHE A 101 7.25 14.95 27.49
CA PHE A 101 6.07 14.75 26.64
C PHE A 101 4.81 15.21 27.38
N ALA A 102 3.94 15.92 26.68
CA ALA A 102 2.64 16.32 27.21
C ALA A 102 1.80 15.08 27.58
N ASP A 103 0.91 15.21 28.56
CA ASP A 103 0.15 14.06 29.06
C ASP A 103 -0.81 13.48 28.00
N ASN A 104 -1.19 14.29 26.99
CA ASN A 104 -1.99 13.90 25.84
C ASN A 104 -1.17 13.56 24.58
N ALA A 105 0.18 13.58 24.66
CA ALA A 105 1.02 13.26 23.53
C ALA A 105 0.93 11.76 23.18
N GLU A 106 0.74 11.46 21.90
CA GLU A 106 0.76 10.10 21.39
C GLU A 106 2.22 9.61 21.29
N VAL A 107 2.76 9.06 22.38
CA VAL A 107 4.12 8.52 22.42
C VAL A 107 4.17 7.16 21.75
N LYS A 108 4.87 7.08 20.61
CA LYS A 108 5.08 5.85 19.86
C LYS A 108 6.45 5.26 20.16
N GLU A 109 6.62 3.98 19.87
CA GLU A 109 7.84 3.23 20.13
C GLU A 109 8.22 2.44 18.88
N TYR A 110 9.52 2.41 18.55
CA TYR A 110 10.01 1.52 17.52
C TYR A 110 10.02 0.08 18.03
N ASP A 111 9.63 -0.87 17.19
CA ASP A 111 9.48 -2.27 17.58
C ASP A 111 10.80 -2.92 18.00
N GLU A 112 11.90 -2.53 17.35
CA GLU A 112 13.23 -3.10 17.61
C GLU A 112 13.76 -2.66 18.99
N GLY A 113 13.99 -3.63 19.88
CA GLY A 113 14.71 -3.42 21.13
C GLY A 113 16.22 -3.55 20.94
N LYS A 114 17.00 -2.72 21.63
CA LYS A 114 18.47 -2.77 21.60
C LYS A 114 19.03 -3.20 22.96
N THR A 115 20.15 -3.93 22.95
CA THR A 115 20.97 -4.20 24.14
C THR A 115 22.33 -3.50 24.10
N LYS A 116 22.69 -2.97 22.93
CA LYS A 116 23.83 -2.07 22.71
C LYS A 116 23.35 -0.62 22.75
N CYS A 117 24.23 0.30 23.17
CA CYS A 117 23.89 1.71 23.30
C CYS A 117 23.96 2.48 21.96
N GLU A 118 23.35 1.93 20.92
CA GLU A 118 23.25 2.53 19.58
C GLU A 118 21.92 2.12 18.92
N TYR A 119 21.26 3.08 18.27
CA TYR A 119 20.12 2.87 17.39
C TYR A 119 20.34 3.63 16.09
N LYS A 120 20.17 2.95 14.95
CA LYS A 120 20.34 3.53 13.62
C LYS A 120 19.01 3.49 12.88
N LEU A 121 18.56 4.65 12.38
CA LEU A 121 17.39 4.77 11.53
C LEU A 121 17.84 5.05 10.09
N ALA A 122 17.24 4.36 9.11
CA ALA A 122 17.43 4.70 7.71
C ALA A 122 16.61 5.95 7.36
N PRO A 123 17.19 6.95 6.66
CA PRO A 123 16.46 8.17 6.29
C PRO A 123 15.16 7.92 5.51
N ALA A 124 15.15 6.94 4.60
CA ALA A 124 13.95 6.57 3.83
C ALA A 124 12.83 6.01 4.72
N ASP A 125 13.16 5.22 5.74
CA ASP A 125 12.17 4.66 6.68
C ASP A 125 11.59 5.75 7.58
N VAL A 126 12.43 6.70 8.01
CA VAL A 126 11.97 7.87 8.78
C VAL A 126 11.02 8.70 7.93
N ASP A 127 11.37 8.97 6.67
CA ASP A 127 10.53 9.74 5.76
C ASP A 127 9.17 9.05 5.53
N LEU A 128 9.16 7.75 5.26
CA LEU A 128 7.94 6.96 5.10
C LEU A 128 7.05 7.01 6.36
N LEU A 129 7.67 6.91 7.53
CA LEU A 129 6.98 7.04 8.81
C LEU A 129 6.36 8.43 8.96
N LEU A 130 7.09 9.50 8.67
CA LEU A 130 6.57 10.87 8.77
C LEU A 130 5.41 11.12 7.83
N LEU A 131 5.50 10.67 6.57
CA LEU A 131 4.41 10.81 5.60
C LEU A 131 3.13 10.13 6.11
N ARG A 132 3.25 8.94 6.70
CA ARG A 132 2.13 8.20 7.32
C ARG A 132 1.56 8.95 8.52
N GLU A 133 2.41 9.36 9.46
CA GLU A 133 2.01 10.04 10.70
C GLU A 133 1.32 11.39 10.48
N LEU A 134 1.70 12.07 9.40
CA LEU A 134 1.16 13.37 9.00
C LEU A 134 0.03 13.26 7.96
N GLY A 135 -0.28 12.06 7.47
CA GLY A 135 -1.31 11.84 6.45
C GLY A 135 -1.00 12.52 5.11
N VAL A 136 0.29 12.62 4.75
CA VAL A 136 0.73 13.23 3.49
C VAL A 136 0.53 12.25 2.34
N LYS A 137 -0.34 12.61 1.40
CA LYS A 137 -0.72 11.74 0.26
C LYS A 137 -0.19 12.21 -1.10
N ARG A 138 0.26 13.46 -1.19
CA ARG A 138 0.68 14.09 -2.46
C ARG A 138 1.89 14.99 -2.25
N ALA A 139 2.65 15.21 -3.31
CA ALA A 139 3.94 15.91 -3.24
C ALA A 139 3.83 17.36 -2.76
N ASP A 140 2.76 18.08 -3.12
CA ASP A 140 2.47 19.45 -2.68
C ASP A 140 2.00 19.54 -1.22
N ALA A 141 1.65 18.42 -0.59
CA ALA A 141 1.26 18.35 0.81
C ALA A 141 2.44 18.00 1.74
N VAL A 142 3.64 17.74 1.20
CA VAL A 142 4.83 17.45 2.01
C VAL A 142 5.23 18.71 2.78
N PRO A 143 5.28 18.68 4.12
CA PRO A 143 5.70 19.83 4.91
C PRO A 143 7.18 20.14 4.66
N SER A 144 7.53 21.42 4.62
CA SER A 144 8.91 21.85 4.42
C SER A 144 9.86 21.45 5.55
N SER A 145 9.32 21.19 6.75
CA SER A 145 10.08 20.78 7.93
C SER A 145 9.17 20.12 8.95
N VAL A 146 9.67 19.07 9.62
CA VAL A 146 8.95 18.36 10.69
C VAL A 146 9.88 18.19 11.88
N ASN A 147 9.37 18.50 13.08
CA ASN A 147 10.09 18.25 14.32
C ASN A 147 9.63 16.93 14.92
N VAL A 148 10.59 16.09 15.31
CA VAL A 148 10.33 14.83 16.01
C VAL A 148 11.13 14.83 17.29
N TYR A 149 10.49 14.45 18.37
CA TYR A 149 11.08 14.40 19.69
C TYR A 149 11.28 12.96 20.11
N TYR A 150 12.52 12.61 20.46
CA TYR A 150 12.92 11.25 20.79
C TYR A 150 13.34 11.12 22.25
N ARG A 151 13.05 9.97 22.84
CA ARG A 151 13.66 9.53 24.10
C ARG A 151 13.87 8.02 24.07
N LEU A 152 14.67 7.50 24.99
CA LEU A 152 14.80 6.07 25.21
C LEU A 152 14.07 5.65 26.48
N SER A 153 13.46 4.49 26.43
CA SER A 153 13.13 3.73 27.64
C SER A 153 14.19 2.66 27.86
N ALA A 154 14.65 2.50 29.10
CA ALA A 154 15.62 1.51 29.53
C ALA A 154 14.99 0.60 30.59
N GLN A 155 15.04 -0.71 30.39
CA GLN A 155 14.47 -1.69 31.32
C GLN A 155 15.39 -2.90 31.46
N THR A 156 15.61 -3.33 32.70
CA THR A 156 16.24 -4.61 33.01
C THR A 156 15.15 -5.63 33.39
N THR A 157 15.50 -6.91 33.50
CA THR A 157 14.54 -7.99 33.78
C THR A 157 13.68 -7.78 35.03
N SER A 158 14.17 -7.03 36.02
CA SER A 158 13.54 -6.88 37.34
C SER A 158 13.34 -5.42 37.77
N THR A 159 13.48 -4.44 36.87
CA THR A 159 13.35 -3.02 37.22
C THR A 159 12.21 -2.33 36.48
N SER A 160 11.70 -1.26 37.09
CA SER A 160 10.87 -0.27 36.40
C SER A 160 11.63 0.38 35.24
N LYS A 161 10.89 0.89 34.24
CA LYS A 161 11.47 1.66 33.14
C LYS A 161 12.07 2.96 33.67
N VAL A 162 13.28 3.26 33.21
CA VAL A 162 13.91 4.59 33.34
C VAL A 162 13.89 5.24 31.96
N TYR A 163 13.61 6.54 31.90
CA TYR A 163 13.56 7.28 30.64
C TYR A 163 14.75 8.24 30.52
N SER A 164 15.27 8.40 29.30
CA SER A 164 16.27 9.42 29.03
C SER A 164 15.68 10.83 28.99
N ASN A 165 16.55 11.84 28.89
CA ASN A 165 16.13 13.15 28.37
C ASN A 165 15.51 13.02 26.97
N ILE A 166 14.75 14.04 26.59
CA ILE A 166 14.20 14.18 25.23
C ILE A 166 15.20 14.95 24.36
N VAL A 167 15.40 14.48 23.13
CA VAL A 167 16.15 15.20 22.08
C VAL A 167 15.21 15.57 20.94
N LYS A 168 15.37 16.78 20.39
CA LYS A 168 14.65 17.23 19.20
C LYS A 168 15.50 16.96 17.97
N VAL A 169 14.89 16.40 16.92
CA VAL A 169 15.48 16.28 15.60
C VAL A 169 14.53 16.90 14.58
N THR A 170 15.07 17.70 13.67
CA THR A 170 14.31 18.32 12.59
C THR A 170 14.60 17.58 11.28
N TYR A 171 13.55 17.25 10.54
CA TYR A 171 13.63 16.56 9.25
C TYR A 171 13.03 17.41 8.13
N LEU A 172 13.63 17.34 6.95
CA LEU A 172 13.05 17.83 5.69
C LEU A 172 12.56 16.59 4.93
N PRO A 173 11.28 16.23 5.04
CA PRO A 173 10.75 15.07 4.33
C PRO A 173 10.64 15.35 2.83
N TYR A 174 10.53 14.28 2.06
CA TYR A 174 10.26 14.32 0.63
C TYR A 174 9.09 13.41 0.30
N TYR A 175 8.51 13.58 -0.88
CA TYR A 175 7.42 12.69 -1.28
C TYR A 175 7.99 11.32 -1.66
N GLN A 176 7.67 10.31 -0.87
CA GLN A 176 7.69 8.92 -1.30
C GLN A 176 6.28 8.51 -1.69
N ARG A 177 6.12 7.94 -2.89
CA ARG A 177 4.88 7.28 -3.27
C ARG A 177 4.73 6.04 -2.39
N MET A 178 3.85 6.14 -1.38
CA MET A 178 3.40 4.99 -0.59
C MET A 178 2.84 3.91 -1.53
N GLU A 179 2.99 2.62 -1.21
CA GLU A 179 2.34 1.54 -1.98
C GLU A 179 0.82 1.80 -2.00
N ILE A 180 0.31 2.20 -3.16
CA ILE A 180 -1.10 2.54 -3.34
C ILE A 180 -1.93 1.26 -3.34
N ALA A 181 -3.12 1.31 -2.76
CA ALA A 181 -4.06 0.19 -2.79
C ALA A 181 -4.38 -0.21 -4.23
N GLU A 182 -4.63 -1.50 -4.47
CA GLU A 182 -5.10 -1.96 -5.77
C GLU A 182 -6.48 -1.35 -6.07
N PRO A 183 -6.71 -0.79 -7.28
CA PRO A 183 -8.04 -0.35 -7.65
C PRO A 183 -9.04 -1.52 -7.60
N VAL A 184 -10.07 -1.38 -6.77
CA VAL A 184 -11.16 -2.35 -6.66
C VAL A 184 -11.85 -2.46 -8.01
N THR A 185 -12.06 -3.69 -8.49
CA THR A 185 -12.79 -3.96 -9.74
C THR A 185 -13.81 -5.07 -9.55
N TRP A 186 -14.65 -5.26 -10.56
CA TRP A 186 -15.65 -6.31 -10.67
C TRP A 186 -15.45 -7.07 -11.98
N TYR A 187 -15.84 -8.33 -12.00
CA TYR A 187 -15.64 -9.23 -13.13
C TYR A 187 -16.96 -9.60 -13.78
N LEU A 188 -17.13 -9.28 -15.05
CA LEU A 188 -18.24 -9.68 -15.90
C LEU A 188 -18.07 -11.13 -16.35
N LEU A 189 -19.15 -11.90 -16.31
CA LEU A 189 -19.19 -13.29 -16.78
C LEU A 189 -20.61 -13.74 -17.10
N GLY A 190 -20.74 -14.71 -18.00
CA GLY A 190 -22.02 -15.28 -18.44
C GLY A 190 -22.07 -15.48 -19.94
N SER A 191 -23.26 -15.72 -20.47
CA SER A 191 -23.45 -16.18 -21.86
C SER A 191 -23.01 -15.17 -22.94
N CYS A 192 -22.71 -13.92 -22.56
CA CYS A 192 -22.27 -12.84 -23.45
C CYS A 192 -20.87 -12.31 -23.14
N PHE A 193 -20.11 -12.97 -22.25
CA PHE A 193 -18.72 -12.60 -21.94
C PHE A 193 -17.75 -13.77 -22.09
N GLY A 194 -16.54 -13.50 -22.56
CA GLY A 194 -15.50 -14.51 -22.74
C GLY A 194 -15.91 -15.61 -23.72
N ASP A 195 -15.76 -16.86 -23.29
CA ASP A 195 -16.23 -18.07 -23.97
C ASP A 195 -17.71 -18.40 -23.72
N GLY A 196 -18.43 -17.56 -22.96
CA GLY A 196 -19.83 -17.76 -22.58
C GLY A 196 -20.02 -18.63 -21.33
N SER A 197 -18.94 -19.10 -20.71
CA SER A 197 -19.00 -19.94 -19.51
C SER A 197 -19.24 -19.12 -18.24
N TRP A 198 -19.58 -19.84 -17.17
CA TRP A 198 -19.73 -19.30 -15.81
C TRP A 198 -18.52 -19.66 -14.93
N GLY A 199 -17.33 -19.69 -15.54
CA GLY A 199 -16.06 -19.99 -14.88
C GLY A 199 -15.43 -18.81 -14.16
N ASP A 200 -14.20 -19.00 -13.68
CA ASP A 200 -13.39 -18.02 -12.97
C ASP A 200 -12.06 -17.69 -13.67
N ALA A 201 -11.80 -18.28 -14.84
CA ALA A 201 -10.61 -18.00 -15.63
C ALA A 201 -10.63 -16.53 -16.11
N LEU A 202 -9.62 -15.76 -15.70
CA LEU A 202 -9.46 -14.37 -16.10
C LEU A 202 -9.27 -14.27 -17.62
N ILE A 203 -10.01 -13.35 -18.24
CA ILE A 203 -10.11 -13.08 -19.68
C ILE A 203 -10.78 -14.16 -20.53
N THR A 204 -10.60 -15.45 -20.24
CA THR A 204 -11.28 -16.51 -21.00
C THR A 204 -12.75 -16.68 -20.59
N ALA A 205 -13.06 -16.70 -19.29
CA ALA A 205 -14.42 -16.84 -18.78
C ALA A 205 -14.96 -15.53 -18.18
N THR A 206 -14.06 -14.70 -17.65
CA THR A 206 -14.41 -13.48 -16.93
C THR A 206 -13.64 -12.28 -17.46
N MET A 207 -14.18 -11.08 -17.31
CA MET A 207 -13.51 -9.86 -17.75
C MET A 207 -13.62 -8.77 -16.70
N PRO A 208 -12.51 -8.11 -16.30
CA PRO A 208 -12.56 -7.04 -15.32
C PRO A 208 -13.19 -5.78 -15.90
N LEU A 209 -13.89 -5.01 -15.07
CA LEU A 209 -14.21 -3.62 -15.39
C LEU A 209 -12.93 -2.77 -15.32
N TYR A 210 -12.93 -1.69 -16.10
CA TYR A 210 -11.83 -0.75 -16.17
C TYR A 210 -12.04 0.38 -15.17
N LEU A 211 -10.96 0.87 -14.55
CA LEU A 211 -11.05 2.07 -13.74
C LEU A 211 -11.35 3.26 -14.67
N THR A 212 -12.44 3.98 -14.38
CA THR A 212 -12.88 5.11 -15.18
C THR A 212 -12.98 6.37 -14.32
N GLY A 213 -12.11 7.32 -14.62
CA GLY A 213 -11.86 8.51 -13.81
C GLY A 213 -10.39 8.90 -13.89
N ASP A 214 -10.05 10.13 -13.50
CA ASP A 214 -8.64 10.56 -13.42
C ASP A 214 -7.94 10.05 -12.15
N SER A 215 -8.69 9.55 -11.17
CA SER A 215 -8.17 9.04 -9.89
C SER A 215 -9.16 8.09 -9.20
N TYR A 216 -8.65 7.31 -8.25
CA TYR A 216 -9.40 6.56 -7.23
C TYR A 216 -8.83 6.88 -5.84
N ASP A 217 -9.48 6.41 -4.78
CA ASP A 217 -8.97 6.50 -3.42
C ASP A 217 -7.82 5.50 -3.24
N GLU A 218 -6.59 6.01 -3.27
CA GLU A 218 -5.35 5.21 -3.19
C GLU A 218 -5.12 4.52 -1.83
N ASP A 219 -5.90 4.83 -0.78
CA ASP A 219 -5.82 4.12 0.50
C ASP A 219 -6.70 2.88 0.53
N THR A 220 -7.88 2.98 -0.10
CA THR A 220 -8.92 1.94 -0.02
C THR A 220 -9.08 1.14 -1.31
N GLY A 221 -8.56 1.64 -2.43
CA GLY A 221 -8.81 1.08 -3.75
C GLY A 221 -10.15 1.51 -4.36
N TYR A 222 -10.99 2.24 -3.63
CA TYR A 222 -12.32 2.59 -4.12
C TYR A 222 -12.29 3.69 -5.16
N GLY A 223 -12.99 3.46 -6.26
CA GLY A 223 -13.26 4.44 -7.30
C GLY A 223 -14.47 4.05 -8.14
N THR A 224 -14.58 4.67 -9.32
CA THR A 224 -15.56 4.27 -10.32
C THR A 224 -14.89 3.33 -11.31
N VAL A 225 -15.51 2.17 -11.52
CA VAL A 225 -15.13 1.26 -12.61
C VAL A 225 -16.27 1.17 -13.61
N SER A 226 -15.94 0.99 -14.88
CA SER A 226 -16.94 0.79 -15.92
C SER A 226 -16.50 -0.14 -17.03
N TRP A 227 -17.49 -0.60 -17.79
CA TRP A 227 -17.30 -1.33 -19.02
C TRP A 227 -18.31 -0.83 -20.05
N THR A 228 -17.86 -0.68 -21.29
CA THR A 228 -18.73 -0.35 -22.42
C THR A 228 -18.58 -1.40 -23.49
N GLY A 229 -19.67 -1.98 -23.95
CA GLY A 229 -19.64 -2.99 -25.01
C GLY A 229 -21.01 -3.50 -25.38
N TYR A 230 -21.04 -4.44 -26.31
CA TYR A 230 -22.28 -4.97 -26.86
C TYR A 230 -22.91 -6.03 -25.95
N LEU A 231 -24.22 -5.92 -25.73
CA LEU A 231 -25.00 -6.94 -25.07
C LEU A 231 -26.14 -7.43 -25.98
N PRO A 232 -26.24 -8.74 -26.26
CA PRO A 232 -27.38 -9.32 -26.96
C PRO A 232 -28.64 -9.35 -26.08
N ALA A 233 -29.80 -9.07 -26.66
CA ALA A 233 -31.10 -9.27 -26.03
C ALA A 233 -31.28 -10.72 -25.58
N GLY A 234 -31.76 -10.92 -24.35
CA GLY A 234 -31.98 -12.24 -23.77
C GLY A 234 -30.72 -12.99 -23.34
N SER A 235 -29.52 -12.43 -23.57
CA SER A 235 -28.31 -12.95 -22.95
C SER A 235 -28.39 -12.84 -21.43
N THR A 236 -27.59 -13.63 -20.70
CA THR A 236 -27.59 -13.62 -19.24
C THR A 236 -26.18 -13.53 -18.69
N PHE A 237 -25.97 -12.64 -17.72
CA PHE A 237 -24.68 -12.45 -17.07
C PHE A 237 -24.83 -12.04 -15.60
N LYS A 238 -23.73 -12.03 -14.87
CA LYS A 238 -23.60 -11.45 -13.53
C LYS A 238 -22.26 -10.74 -13.40
N LEU A 239 -22.06 -10.08 -12.26
CA LEU A 239 -20.73 -9.66 -11.86
C LEU A 239 -20.28 -10.35 -10.57
N ARG A 240 -18.99 -10.64 -10.47
CA ARG A 240 -18.34 -11.11 -9.25
C ARG A 240 -17.36 -10.06 -8.73
N GLY A 241 -17.35 -9.83 -7.42
CA GLY A 241 -16.35 -8.94 -6.78
C GLY A 241 -15.06 -9.67 -6.44
N SER A 242 -15.10 -11.00 -6.36
CA SER A 242 -13.91 -11.86 -6.24
C SER A 242 -14.10 -13.12 -7.07
N LEU A 243 -13.00 -13.59 -7.67
CA LEU A 243 -12.98 -14.85 -8.42
C LEU A 243 -12.77 -16.07 -7.52
N THR A 244 -12.34 -15.89 -6.26
CA THR A 244 -11.95 -16.98 -5.35
C THR A 244 -12.91 -17.18 -4.17
N ASP A 245 -13.89 -16.29 -4.00
CA ASP A 245 -14.82 -16.28 -2.86
C ASP A 245 -16.06 -17.19 -3.00
N ASN A 246 -16.10 -18.00 -4.05
CA ASN A 246 -17.21 -18.88 -4.39
C ASN A 246 -18.59 -18.17 -4.38
N TRP A 247 -18.73 -17.13 -5.20
CA TRP A 247 -19.99 -16.37 -5.40
C TRP A 247 -20.52 -15.66 -4.15
N PHE A 248 -19.68 -15.44 -3.14
CA PHE A 248 -20.06 -14.67 -1.96
C PHE A 248 -20.32 -13.20 -2.33
N THR A 249 -19.40 -12.60 -3.08
CA THR A 249 -19.49 -11.23 -3.56
C THR A 249 -19.95 -11.21 -5.02
N GLN A 250 -21.21 -10.84 -5.24
CA GLN A 250 -21.80 -10.82 -6.57
C GLN A 250 -22.83 -9.70 -6.75
N ILE A 251 -23.07 -9.33 -8.00
CA ILE A 251 -24.17 -8.48 -8.42
C ILE A 251 -25.05 -9.28 -9.39
N GLY A 252 -26.33 -9.34 -9.08
CA GLY A 252 -27.37 -9.92 -9.92
C GLY A 252 -28.45 -8.91 -10.28
N GLN A 253 -29.48 -9.38 -10.99
CA GLN A 253 -30.61 -8.54 -11.38
C GLN A 253 -31.56 -8.33 -10.20
N GLY A 254 -32.06 -7.10 -10.09
CA GLY A 254 -33.23 -6.76 -9.28
C GLY A 254 -34.54 -7.07 -10.00
N ALA A 255 -35.57 -6.26 -9.74
CA ALA A 255 -36.91 -6.47 -10.28
C ALA A 255 -37.01 -6.39 -11.81
N LYS A 256 -36.05 -5.74 -12.50
CA LYS A 256 -36.03 -5.57 -13.95
C LYS A 256 -34.60 -5.29 -14.42
N PHE A 257 -34.36 -5.40 -15.73
CA PHE A 257 -33.10 -4.95 -16.31
C PHE A 257 -32.83 -3.47 -15.95
N GLY A 258 -31.61 -3.19 -15.51
CA GLY A 258 -31.23 -1.87 -14.97
C GLY A 258 -31.48 -1.66 -13.48
N SER A 259 -32.07 -2.63 -12.77
CA SER A 259 -32.02 -2.69 -11.31
C SER A 259 -31.18 -3.88 -10.84
N PHE A 260 -30.57 -3.73 -9.66
CA PHE A 260 -29.52 -4.64 -9.19
C PHE A 260 -29.74 -5.07 -7.74
N THR A 261 -29.20 -6.23 -7.41
CA THR A 261 -29.07 -6.74 -6.04
C THR A 261 -27.62 -7.10 -5.77
N ILE A 262 -27.16 -6.81 -4.55
CA ILE A 262 -25.78 -7.04 -4.12
C ILE A 262 -25.76 -8.20 -3.13
N ASN A 263 -24.87 -9.16 -3.36
CA ASN A 263 -24.60 -10.32 -2.50
C ASN A 263 -25.83 -11.18 -2.19
N ASP A 264 -26.87 -11.10 -3.03
CA ASP A 264 -28.05 -11.95 -2.94
C ASP A 264 -27.84 -13.22 -3.78
N ARG A 265 -27.58 -14.35 -3.09
CA ARG A 265 -27.42 -15.68 -3.70
C ARG A 265 -28.63 -16.15 -4.50
N GLY A 266 -29.82 -15.66 -4.19
CA GLY A 266 -31.04 -15.95 -4.94
C GLY A 266 -31.29 -15.03 -6.13
N SER A 267 -30.44 -14.03 -6.35
CA SER A 267 -30.62 -13.05 -7.43
C SER A 267 -30.65 -13.71 -8.81
N ALA A 268 -31.54 -13.21 -9.66
CA ALA A 268 -31.59 -13.61 -11.06
C ALA A 268 -30.34 -13.14 -11.82
N ASN A 269 -30.09 -13.75 -12.98
CA ASN A 269 -29.07 -13.24 -13.89
C ASN A 269 -29.55 -11.92 -14.52
N ILE A 270 -28.61 -11.00 -14.78
CA ILE A 270 -28.87 -9.76 -15.50
C ILE A 270 -29.11 -10.12 -16.97
N SER A 271 -30.22 -9.64 -17.53
CA SER A 271 -30.61 -9.97 -18.90
C SER A 271 -31.10 -8.72 -19.65
N PRO A 272 -30.34 -8.25 -20.66
CA PRO A 272 -30.76 -7.14 -21.52
C PRO A 272 -32.02 -7.49 -22.30
N ILE A 273 -32.91 -6.51 -22.46
CA ILE A 273 -34.15 -6.67 -23.23
C ILE A 273 -33.99 -6.33 -24.72
N GLU A 274 -32.92 -5.63 -25.08
CA GLU A 274 -32.62 -5.20 -26.44
C GLU A 274 -31.16 -5.45 -26.78
N ASN A 275 -30.88 -5.64 -28.07
CA ASN A 275 -29.53 -5.59 -28.60
C ASN A 275 -29.01 -4.15 -28.51
N GLY A 276 -27.73 -3.98 -28.19
CA GLY A 276 -27.09 -2.67 -28.31
C GLY A 276 -25.77 -2.58 -27.56
N ILE A 277 -25.14 -1.41 -27.68
CA ILE A 277 -24.00 -1.03 -26.85
C ILE A 277 -24.51 -0.50 -25.52
N TYR A 278 -23.94 -0.99 -24.43
CA TYR A 278 -24.28 -0.58 -23.08
C TYR A 278 -23.05 -0.08 -22.35
N ASN A 279 -23.22 0.98 -21.55
CA ASN A 279 -22.24 1.42 -20.57
C ASN A 279 -22.70 0.99 -19.17
N LEU A 280 -21.90 0.17 -18.51
CA LEU A 280 -22.09 -0.31 -17.14
C LEU A 280 -21.09 0.40 -16.22
N THR A 281 -21.55 1.06 -15.17
CA THR A 281 -20.70 1.74 -14.18
C THR A 281 -20.96 1.21 -12.77
N ILE A 282 -19.90 1.16 -11.95
CA ILE A 282 -19.96 0.81 -10.54
C ILE A 282 -19.16 1.83 -9.73
N ASP A 283 -19.82 2.52 -8.81
CA ASP A 283 -19.19 3.14 -7.65
C ASP A 283 -18.87 2.04 -6.63
N THR A 284 -17.59 1.69 -6.56
CA THR A 284 -17.13 0.56 -5.74
C THR A 284 -17.31 0.81 -4.24
N LYS A 285 -17.29 2.07 -3.79
CA LYS A 285 -17.51 2.42 -2.38
C LYS A 285 -18.99 2.28 -2.02
N ALA A 286 -19.89 2.76 -2.88
CA ALA A 286 -21.33 2.59 -2.69
C ALA A 286 -21.70 1.11 -2.63
N VAL A 287 -21.22 0.30 -3.57
CA VAL A 287 -21.48 -1.14 -3.60
C VAL A 287 -20.88 -1.86 -2.39
N ALA A 288 -19.67 -1.49 -1.94
CA ALA A 288 -19.09 -2.05 -0.71
C ALA A 288 -19.94 -1.78 0.54
N ASN A 289 -20.70 -0.69 0.55
CA ASN A 289 -21.66 -0.35 1.61
C ASN A 289 -23.06 -0.94 1.38
N GLY A 290 -23.24 -1.80 0.38
CA GLY A 290 -24.51 -2.43 0.04
C GLY A 290 -25.48 -1.52 -0.72
N ASP A 291 -25.03 -0.38 -1.25
CA ASP A 291 -25.88 0.54 -2.00
C ASP A 291 -25.90 0.20 -3.50
N ALA A 292 -27.00 -0.42 -3.94
CA ALA A 292 -27.23 -0.76 -5.34
C ALA A 292 -27.42 0.45 -6.26
N ASN A 293 -27.64 1.66 -5.72
CA ASN A 293 -27.71 2.88 -6.54
C ASN A 293 -26.33 3.29 -7.09
N GLY A 294 -25.25 2.72 -6.56
CA GLY A 294 -23.91 2.85 -7.12
C GLY A 294 -23.70 2.10 -8.44
N ILE A 295 -24.70 1.35 -8.93
CA ILE A 295 -24.61 0.54 -10.16
C ILE A 295 -25.55 1.13 -11.21
N SER A 296 -25.04 1.37 -12.42
CA SER A 296 -25.87 1.83 -13.54
C SER A 296 -25.53 1.06 -14.81
N ILE A 297 -26.54 0.75 -15.63
CA ILE A 297 -26.35 0.22 -16.98
C ILE A 297 -27.27 0.97 -17.94
N THR A 298 -26.68 1.59 -18.95
CA THR A 298 -27.42 2.43 -19.90
C THR A 298 -27.08 2.03 -21.32
N LYS A 299 -28.10 1.92 -22.18
CA LYS A 299 -27.90 1.75 -23.62
C LYS A 299 -27.37 3.07 -24.18
N ILE A 300 -26.38 2.99 -25.07
CA ILE A 300 -25.80 4.12 -25.79
C ILE A 300 -25.91 3.89 -27.30
N ASP A 301 -25.52 4.89 -28.08
CA ASP A 301 -25.49 4.80 -29.54
C ASP A 301 -24.52 3.71 -30.01
N ASP A 302 -24.80 3.17 -31.20
CA ASP A 302 -23.92 2.19 -31.84
C ASP A 302 -22.54 2.80 -32.13
N VAL A 303 -21.52 1.97 -32.02
CA VAL A 303 -20.11 2.36 -32.17
C VAL A 303 -19.44 1.52 -33.27
N PRO A 304 -18.36 2.02 -33.90
CA PRO A 304 -17.60 1.23 -34.86
C PRO A 304 -17.04 -0.05 -34.23
N ALA A 305 -17.20 -1.17 -34.92
CA ALA A 305 -16.54 -2.43 -34.60
C ALA A 305 -15.26 -2.58 -35.43
N TYR A 306 -14.25 -3.24 -34.85
CA TYR A 306 -12.98 -3.49 -35.50
C TYR A 306 -12.76 -5.01 -35.66
N GLY A 307 -12.30 -5.43 -36.83
CA GLY A 307 -12.03 -6.86 -37.08
C GLY A 307 -10.76 -7.36 -36.39
N GLN A 308 -9.81 -6.47 -36.11
CA GLN A 308 -8.54 -6.79 -35.47
C GLN A 308 -7.93 -5.52 -34.85
N LEU A 309 -7.43 -5.63 -33.63
CA LEU A 309 -6.54 -4.65 -33.01
C LEU A 309 -5.11 -5.15 -32.95
N TYR A 310 -4.16 -4.21 -32.97
CA TYR A 310 -2.73 -4.50 -32.85
C TYR A 310 -2.09 -3.66 -31.75
N LEU A 311 -1.08 -4.23 -31.09
CA LEU A 311 -0.20 -3.55 -30.15
C LEU A 311 1.13 -3.24 -30.85
N ASN A 312 1.50 -1.97 -30.88
CA ASN A 312 2.73 -1.47 -31.48
C ASN A 312 3.51 -0.67 -30.43
N GLY A 313 4.85 -0.66 -30.52
CA GLY A 313 5.64 0.13 -29.60
C GLY A 313 7.14 0.13 -29.89
N SER A 314 7.92 0.67 -28.96
CA SER A 314 9.38 0.70 -29.08
C SER A 314 9.99 -0.71 -29.15
N PHE A 315 9.36 -1.71 -28.50
CA PHE A 315 9.80 -3.10 -28.50
C PHE A 315 9.79 -3.76 -29.90
N ASN A 316 8.99 -3.26 -30.85
CA ASN A 316 8.98 -3.70 -32.24
C ASN A 316 9.36 -2.57 -33.21
N ASN A 317 10.06 -1.53 -32.74
CA ASN A 317 10.45 -0.35 -33.52
C ASN A 317 9.28 0.33 -34.26
N TRP A 318 8.08 0.31 -33.67
CA TRP A 318 6.86 0.80 -34.32
C TRP A 318 6.55 0.13 -35.67
N GLY A 319 7.10 -1.07 -35.90
CA GLY A 319 6.91 -1.89 -37.10
C GLY A 319 5.62 -2.71 -37.04
N ASP A 320 5.68 -3.96 -37.52
CA ASP A 320 4.50 -4.84 -37.55
C ASP A 320 3.95 -5.10 -36.14
N GLY A 321 2.68 -4.73 -35.94
CA GLY A 321 2.02 -4.83 -34.64
C GLY A 321 1.71 -6.27 -34.24
N ILE A 322 1.67 -6.53 -32.93
CA ILE A 322 1.22 -7.81 -32.37
C ILE A 322 -0.30 -7.83 -32.42
N ALA A 323 -0.89 -8.81 -33.12
CA ALA A 323 -2.34 -8.97 -33.15
C ALA A 323 -2.88 -9.35 -31.76
N LEU A 324 -3.89 -8.63 -31.28
CA LEU A 324 -4.60 -8.97 -30.04
C LEU A 324 -5.68 -10.00 -30.30
N THR A 325 -5.94 -10.83 -29.30
CA THR A 325 -7.03 -11.81 -29.32
C THR A 325 -8.33 -11.14 -28.84
N PRO A 326 -9.49 -11.37 -29.50
CA PRO A 326 -10.77 -10.94 -28.98
C PRO A 326 -11.09 -11.65 -27.66
N VAL A 327 -11.62 -10.92 -26.68
CA VAL A 327 -12.04 -11.50 -25.39
C VAL A 327 -13.32 -12.30 -25.55
N ASN A 328 -14.33 -11.73 -26.24
CA ASN A 328 -15.62 -12.36 -26.42
C ASN A 328 -15.61 -13.24 -27.68
N THR A 329 -15.68 -14.56 -27.50
CA THR A 329 -15.51 -15.56 -28.58
C THR A 329 -16.75 -16.41 -28.86
N MET A 330 -17.88 -16.13 -28.21
CA MET A 330 -19.14 -16.84 -28.47
C MET A 330 -19.67 -16.59 -29.89
N VAL A 331 -20.47 -17.51 -30.41
CA VAL A 331 -21.10 -17.37 -31.74
C VAL A 331 -21.99 -16.12 -31.78
N GLY A 332 -21.74 -15.23 -32.74
CA GLY A 332 -22.48 -13.97 -32.86
C GLY A 332 -22.00 -12.87 -31.90
N ALA A 333 -20.83 -13.05 -31.26
CA ALA A 333 -20.21 -12.01 -30.46
C ALA A 333 -19.95 -10.74 -31.29
N ASN A 334 -20.25 -9.59 -30.70
CA ASN A 334 -19.74 -8.31 -31.16
C ASN A 334 -18.68 -7.86 -30.15
N ASN A 335 -17.42 -8.16 -30.48
CA ASN A 335 -16.29 -7.98 -29.59
C ASN A 335 -15.77 -6.54 -29.61
N HIS A 336 -15.53 -6.00 -28.41
CA HIS A 336 -14.91 -4.68 -28.21
C HIS A 336 -13.77 -4.72 -27.17
N ASP A 337 -13.46 -5.90 -26.63
CA ASP A 337 -12.42 -6.10 -25.64
C ASP A 337 -11.37 -7.03 -26.23
N TRP A 338 -10.11 -6.66 -26.07
CA TRP A 338 -8.98 -7.30 -26.74
C TRP A 338 -7.88 -7.56 -25.75
N TYR A 339 -7.17 -8.68 -25.90
CA TYR A 339 -6.08 -9.01 -25.00
C TYR A 339 -4.87 -9.61 -25.70
N THR A 340 -3.72 -9.52 -25.05
CA THR A 340 -2.53 -10.30 -25.40
C THR A 340 -1.70 -10.56 -24.16
N ARG A 341 -0.80 -11.56 -24.24
CA ARG A 341 0.23 -11.79 -23.23
C ARG A 341 1.58 -11.48 -23.86
N ILE A 342 2.34 -10.61 -23.22
CA ILE A 342 3.57 -10.07 -23.80
C ILE A 342 4.58 -9.70 -22.72
N HIS A 343 5.84 -10.00 -23.00
CA HIS A 343 6.97 -9.47 -22.23
C HIS A 343 7.28 -8.04 -22.67
N LEU A 344 7.29 -7.08 -21.74
CA LEU A 344 7.61 -5.68 -22.03
C LEU A 344 8.85 -5.24 -21.24
N PRO A 345 9.92 -4.77 -21.92
CA PRO A 345 11.07 -4.15 -21.25
C PRO A 345 10.69 -2.86 -20.50
N ALA A 346 11.52 -2.49 -19.52
CA ALA A 346 11.42 -1.19 -18.87
C ALA A 346 11.59 -0.04 -19.89
N ALA A 347 10.92 1.08 -19.63
CA ALA A 347 10.83 2.25 -20.51
C ALA A 347 10.24 1.97 -21.91
N THR A 348 9.43 0.91 -22.05
CA THR A 348 8.69 0.67 -23.28
C THR A 348 7.65 1.76 -23.51
N GLU A 349 7.55 2.27 -24.74
CA GLU A 349 6.47 3.12 -25.20
C GLU A 349 5.61 2.34 -26.20
N LEU A 350 4.29 2.41 -26.07
CA LEU A 350 3.37 1.65 -26.92
C LEU A 350 2.06 2.38 -27.21
N LYS A 351 1.34 1.90 -28.22
CA LYS A 351 -0.04 2.26 -28.57
C LYS A 351 -0.78 1.05 -29.13
N PHE A 352 -2.11 1.11 -29.08
CA PHE A 352 -2.96 0.19 -29.83
C PHE A 352 -3.39 0.84 -31.15
N GLN A 353 -3.57 0.06 -32.21
CA GLN A 353 -4.08 0.55 -33.48
C GLN A 353 -5.02 -0.45 -34.17
N ALA A 354 -5.88 0.07 -35.03
CA ALA A 354 -6.63 -0.70 -36.01
C ALA A 354 -6.69 0.06 -37.35
N ASN A 355 -7.01 -0.67 -38.42
CA ASN A 355 -7.18 -0.12 -39.77
C ASN A 355 -5.96 0.69 -40.24
N ASN A 356 -4.75 0.15 -40.02
CA ASN A 356 -3.49 0.79 -40.40
C ASN A 356 -3.37 2.22 -39.82
N TRP A 357 -3.50 2.33 -38.49
CA TRP A 357 -3.51 3.60 -37.75
C TRP A 357 -4.71 4.53 -38.04
N GLY A 358 -5.71 4.08 -38.80
CA GLY A 358 -6.98 4.80 -38.96
C GLY A 358 -7.75 4.96 -37.64
N MET A 359 -7.52 4.05 -36.69
CA MET A 359 -7.82 4.22 -35.27
C MET A 359 -6.55 3.93 -34.48
N GLU A 360 -6.27 4.77 -33.48
CA GLU A 360 -5.24 4.50 -32.48
C GLU A 360 -5.78 4.78 -31.07
N ILE A 361 -5.23 4.09 -30.07
CA ILE A 361 -5.46 4.36 -28.65
C ILE A 361 -4.10 4.59 -28.01
N GLY A 362 -3.89 5.84 -27.59
CA GLY A 362 -2.73 6.26 -26.81
C GLY A 362 -3.11 6.65 -25.38
N SER A 363 -2.16 7.10 -24.57
CA SER A 363 -2.41 7.60 -23.22
C SER A 363 -2.99 9.01 -23.22
N LYS A 364 -3.94 9.29 -22.31
CA LYS A 364 -4.32 10.67 -21.95
C LYS A 364 -3.38 11.28 -20.90
N TYR A 365 -2.58 10.45 -20.23
CA TYR A 365 -1.73 10.83 -19.13
C TYR A 365 -0.29 11.03 -19.59
N ALA A 366 0.38 12.04 -19.02
CA ALA A 366 1.81 12.27 -19.22
C ALA A 366 2.66 11.10 -18.67
N GLU A 367 2.22 10.50 -17.56
CA GLU A 367 2.77 9.25 -17.04
C GLU A 367 1.65 8.22 -16.91
N THR A 368 1.89 6.99 -17.36
CA THR A 368 0.89 5.93 -17.25
C THR A 368 0.68 5.54 -15.78
N PRO A 369 -0.55 5.63 -15.26
CA PRO A 369 -0.87 5.24 -13.89
C PRO A 369 -0.52 3.77 -13.63
N SER A 370 0.01 3.49 -12.44
CA SER A 370 0.45 2.16 -12.03
C SER A 370 0.17 1.87 -10.57
N CYS A 371 -0.20 0.63 -10.28
CA CYS A 371 -0.28 0.05 -8.95
C CYS A 371 0.64 -1.20 -8.88
N LYS A 372 0.62 -1.94 -7.77
CA LYS A 372 1.46 -3.13 -7.59
C LYS A 372 1.20 -4.17 -8.69
N SER A 373 -0.07 -4.41 -9.03
CA SER A 373 -0.49 -5.37 -10.07
C SER A 373 -0.19 -4.94 -11.51
N GLY A 374 0.29 -3.71 -11.74
CA GLY A 374 0.72 -3.26 -13.06
C GLY A 374 0.19 -1.87 -13.42
N TYR A 375 -0.30 -1.70 -14.66
CA TYR A 375 -0.72 -0.40 -15.19
C TYR A 375 -2.20 -0.38 -15.55
N TYR A 376 -2.79 0.80 -15.53
CA TYR A 376 -4.18 1.02 -15.92
C TYR A 376 -4.37 2.43 -16.48
N GLY A 377 -5.47 2.64 -17.17
CA GLY A 377 -5.84 3.98 -17.62
C GLY A 377 -6.96 4.00 -18.63
N VAL A 378 -7.39 5.22 -18.97
CA VAL A 378 -8.27 5.49 -20.10
C VAL A 378 -7.47 6.19 -21.18
N GLY A 379 -7.39 5.58 -22.36
CA GLY A 379 -6.69 6.14 -23.50
C GLY A 379 -7.47 7.21 -24.26
N VAL A 380 -6.79 7.94 -25.13
CA VAL A 380 -7.41 8.86 -26.09
C VAL A 380 -7.41 8.19 -27.45
N LYS A 381 -8.59 8.15 -28.09
CA LYS A 381 -8.73 7.67 -29.47
C LYS A 381 -8.26 8.74 -30.45
N SER A 382 -7.38 8.37 -31.38
CA SER A 382 -6.91 9.21 -32.49
C SER A 382 -6.31 10.54 -32.04
N GLY A 383 -5.21 10.50 -31.28
CA GLY A 383 -4.52 11.70 -30.78
C GLY A 383 -3.85 11.59 -29.41
N GLY A 384 -3.93 10.43 -28.73
CA GLY A 384 -3.26 10.21 -27.44
C GLY A 384 -1.74 10.13 -27.54
N GLY A 385 -1.04 10.43 -26.45
CA GLY A 385 0.40 10.20 -26.33
C GLY A 385 0.74 8.70 -26.27
N ASN A 386 2.01 8.36 -26.16
CA ASN A 386 2.40 6.96 -25.96
C ASN A 386 2.05 6.50 -24.53
N ILE A 387 1.69 5.23 -24.37
CA ILE A 387 1.57 4.58 -23.05
C ILE A 387 2.98 4.13 -22.67
N SER A 388 3.43 4.47 -21.46
CA SER A 388 4.81 4.23 -20.99
C SER A 388 4.83 3.19 -19.88
N ILE A 389 5.61 2.12 -20.08
CA ILE A 389 5.81 1.02 -19.14
C ILE A 389 7.17 1.20 -18.48
N LYS A 390 7.18 1.47 -17.17
CA LYS A 390 8.41 1.77 -16.41
C LYS A 390 9.10 0.52 -15.86
N SER A 391 8.36 -0.55 -15.58
CA SER A 391 8.92 -1.80 -15.05
C SER A 391 8.92 -2.90 -16.10
N GLU A 392 10.02 -3.62 -16.22
CA GLU A 392 10.08 -4.84 -17.02
C GLU A 392 9.29 -5.97 -16.34
N ALA A 393 8.40 -6.63 -17.08
CA ALA A 393 7.68 -7.83 -16.65
C ALA A 393 6.97 -8.51 -17.83
N ASP A 394 6.43 -9.69 -17.58
CA ASP A 394 5.37 -10.28 -18.40
C ASP A 394 4.01 -9.66 -18.01
N TYR A 395 3.22 -9.32 -19.02
CA TYR A 395 1.93 -8.66 -18.85
C TYR A 395 0.82 -9.36 -19.61
N LEU A 396 -0.30 -9.57 -18.92
CA LEU A 396 -1.61 -9.66 -19.54
C LEU A 396 -2.12 -8.25 -19.84
N VAL A 397 -2.15 -7.90 -21.12
CA VAL A 397 -2.65 -6.62 -21.61
C VAL A 397 -4.10 -6.80 -22.03
N VAL A 398 -4.98 -5.92 -21.58
CA VAL A 398 -6.40 -5.91 -21.93
C VAL A 398 -6.81 -4.49 -22.29
N VAL A 399 -7.53 -4.30 -23.39
CA VAL A 399 -7.97 -2.99 -23.87
C VAL A 399 -9.39 -3.06 -24.43
N ASN A 400 -10.18 -2.03 -24.13
CA ASN A 400 -11.50 -1.81 -24.69
C ASN A 400 -11.41 -0.80 -25.85
N ASP A 401 -11.83 -1.20 -27.04
CA ASP A 401 -11.68 -0.38 -28.25
C ASP A 401 -12.71 0.76 -28.35
N ILE A 402 -13.78 0.75 -27.55
CA ILE A 402 -14.79 1.80 -27.49
C ILE A 402 -14.26 2.97 -26.67
N THR A 403 -13.87 2.69 -25.43
CA THR A 403 -13.46 3.70 -24.43
C THR A 403 -11.97 4.02 -24.47
N GLY A 404 -11.16 3.13 -25.07
CA GLY A 404 -9.71 3.19 -24.95
C GLY A 404 -9.20 2.80 -23.56
N ALA A 405 -10.06 2.31 -22.67
CA ALA A 405 -9.65 1.87 -21.34
C ALA A 405 -8.79 0.61 -21.43
N PHE A 406 -7.72 0.55 -20.64
CA PHE A 406 -6.76 -0.54 -20.67
C PHE A 406 -6.29 -0.95 -19.26
N ARG A 407 -5.82 -2.20 -19.17
CA ARG A 407 -5.04 -2.72 -18.04
C ARG A 407 -3.84 -3.51 -18.56
N PHE A 408 -2.73 -3.40 -17.83
CA PHE A 408 -1.55 -4.24 -17.95
C PHE A 408 -1.39 -4.93 -16.60
N ILE A 409 -1.77 -6.19 -16.52
CA ILE A 409 -1.70 -6.99 -15.30
C ILE A 409 -0.40 -7.77 -15.34
N LYS A 410 0.49 -7.55 -14.38
CA LYS A 410 1.74 -8.32 -14.23
C LYS A 410 1.39 -9.80 -13.99
N GLU A 411 2.02 -10.70 -14.75
CA GLU A 411 1.88 -12.16 -14.58
C GLU A 411 3.03 -12.77 -13.76
#